data_AF-A0A354WTX1-F1
#
_entry.id   AF-A0A354WTX1-F1
#
_cell.length_a   1.000
_cell.length_b   1.000
_cell.length_c   1.000
_cell.angle_alpha   90.00
_cell.angle_beta   90.00
_cell.angle_gamma   90.00
#
_symmetry.space_group_name_H-M   'P 1'
#
loop_
_entity.id
_entity.type
_entity.pdbx_description
1 polymer ?
#
loop_
_entity_poly.entity_id
_entity_poly.type
_entity_poly.pdbx_seq_one_letter_code
_entity_poly.pdbx_strand_id
1 'polypeptide(L)'
;MATLYEIDEKLSNIFVTPEGTAVDGTTGEVLDTKALDDLQMEKWTKVDNICRYIKNLQSDMEQYKEEVDKLTARAVSAQKKIDSLKEYLAMHLEAGKKADVPSAQIRWRKSTVVSIPDEKRIPMGFMKQVITTKPDKILIKDCLRAGQTVPGATLEEKQNLSIK
;
A
#
# COMPACT_ATOMS: atom_id res chain seq x y z
N MET A 1 -3.82 7.16 -22.85
CA MET A 1 -4.27 5.96 -22.11
C MET A 1 -5.47 5.39 -22.83
N ALA A 2 -5.52 4.07 -23.03
CA ALA A 2 -6.73 3.43 -23.54
C ALA A 2 -7.73 3.31 -22.38
N THR A 3 -8.88 3.97 -22.50
CA THR A 3 -9.94 3.89 -21.49
C THR A 3 -10.81 2.66 -21.78
N LEU A 4 -11.20 1.93 -20.73
CA LEU A 4 -12.06 0.75 -20.87
C LEU A 4 -13.48 1.14 -21.28
N TYR A 5 -13.95 2.30 -20.81
CA TYR A 5 -15.25 2.85 -21.12
C TYR A 5 -15.14 4.28 -21.65
N GLU A 6 -15.95 4.59 -22.67
CA GLU A 6 -16.17 5.95 -23.14
C GLU A 6 -17.15 6.68 -22.21
N ILE A 7 -16.81 7.92 -21.85
CA ILE A 7 -17.63 8.84 -21.06
C ILE A 7 -17.96 10.09 -21.87
N ASP A 8 -19.07 10.73 -21.55
CA ASP A 8 -19.50 11.99 -22.17
C ASP A 8 -18.43 13.08 -22.01
N GLU A 9 -18.19 13.84 -23.09
CA GLU A 9 -17.12 14.84 -23.17
C GLU A 9 -17.25 15.92 -22.09
N LYS A 10 -18.47 16.33 -21.73
CA LYS A 10 -18.70 17.34 -20.69
C LYS A 10 -18.30 16.84 -19.31
N LEU A 11 -18.56 15.57 -19.03
CA LEU A 11 -18.15 14.91 -17.78
C LEU A 11 -16.65 14.62 -17.78
N SER A 12 -16.09 14.20 -18.92
CA SER A 12 -14.64 14.02 -19.07
C SER A 12 -13.89 15.31 -18.75
N ASN A 13 -14.37 16.46 -19.20
CA ASN A 13 -13.74 17.76 -18.91
C ASN A 13 -13.88 18.21 -17.45
N ILE A 14 -14.90 17.74 -16.72
CA ILE A 14 -15.03 17.98 -15.28
C ILE A 14 -14.08 17.08 -14.49
N PHE A 15 -13.90 15.83 -14.94
CA PHE A 15 -13.02 14.85 -14.30
C PHE A 15 -11.54 15.04 -14.65
N VAL A 16 -11.25 15.64 -15.81
CA VAL A 16 -9.89 15.94 -16.28
C VAL A 16 -9.67 17.44 -16.18
N THR A 17 -9.09 17.89 -15.07
CA THR A 17 -8.63 19.28 -14.98
C THR A 17 -7.43 19.45 -15.93
N PRO A 18 -7.38 20.53 -16.74
CA PRO A 18 -6.15 20.93 -17.41
C PRO A 18 -5.08 21.15 -16.34
N GLU A 19 -3.93 20.51 -16.54
CA GLU A 19 -2.77 20.48 -15.65
C GLU A 19 -2.65 21.69 -14.71
N GLY A 20 -2.77 21.47 -13.39
CA GLY A 20 -2.13 22.34 -12.40
C GLY A 20 -3.01 23.15 -11.44
N THR A 21 -4.21 22.72 -11.06
CA THR A 21 -4.89 23.33 -9.89
C THR A 21 -5.15 22.32 -8.77
N ALA A 22 -4.48 22.59 -7.64
CA ALA A 22 -4.64 22.02 -6.30
C ALA A 22 -4.89 20.50 -6.23
N VAL A 23 -3.81 19.74 -6.30
CA VAL A 23 -3.77 18.37 -5.77
C VAL A 23 -4.11 18.45 -4.28
N ASP A 24 -5.27 17.95 -3.86
CA ASP A 24 -5.53 17.68 -2.45
C ASP A 24 -4.52 16.61 -2.00
N GLY A 25 -3.57 17.00 -1.16
CA GLY A 25 -2.41 16.19 -0.75
C GLY A 25 -2.76 14.92 0.05
N THR A 26 -4.04 14.68 0.30
CA THR A 26 -4.57 13.52 1.02
C THR A 26 -5.26 12.49 0.13
N THR A 27 -5.89 12.93 -0.97
CA THR A 27 -6.80 12.05 -1.74
C THR A 27 -6.41 11.95 -3.22
N GLY A 28 -5.60 12.88 -3.74
CA GLY A 28 -5.17 12.87 -5.15
C GLY A 28 -6.28 13.11 -6.18
N GLU A 29 -7.52 13.35 -5.73
CA GLU A 29 -8.66 13.65 -6.59
C GLU A 29 -8.82 15.16 -6.79
N VAL A 30 -8.94 15.58 -8.05
CA VAL A 30 -9.36 16.92 -8.45
C VAL A 30 -10.78 16.82 -8.99
N LEU A 31 -11.74 16.49 -8.11
CA LEU A 31 -13.16 16.43 -8.47
C LEU A 31 -13.84 17.75 -8.10
N ASP A 32 -14.18 18.57 -9.10
CA ASP A 32 -15.05 19.73 -8.89
C ASP A 32 -16.52 19.25 -8.74
N THR A 33 -16.87 18.89 -7.51
CA THR A 33 -18.22 18.46 -7.13
C THR A 33 -19.28 19.51 -7.46
N LYS A 34 -18.95 20.80 -7.46
CA LYS A 34 -19.89 21.88 -7.83
C LYS A 34 -20.15 21.91 -9.32
N ALA A 35 -19.09 21.83 -10.14
CA ALA A 35 -19.24 21.72 -11.59
C ALA A 35 -20.00 20.46 -11.99
N LEU A 36 -19.80 19.36 -11.25
CA LEU A 36 -20.58 18.15 -11.43
C LEU A 36 -22.06 18.41 -11.12
N ASP A 37 -22.40 18.99 -9.97
CA ASP A 37 -23.78 19.29 -9.58
C ASP A 37 -24.50 20.26 -10.53
N ASP A 38 -23.79 21.28 -11.01
CA ASP A 38 -24.30 22.29 -11.95
C ASP A 38 -24.52 21.74 -13.37
N LEU A 39 -23.90 20.60 -13.71
CA LEU A 39 -24.07 19.97 -15.02
C LEU A 39 -25.51 19.48 -15.22
N GLN A 40 -26.22 20.16 -16.13
CA GLN A 40 -27.56 19.77 -16.57
C GLN A 40 -27.50 18.59 -17.55
N MET A 41 -27.85 17.41 -17.05
CA MET A 41 -27.89 16.15 -17.78
C MET A 41 -29.01 15.26 -17.20
N GLU A 42 -29.54 14.34 -18.00
CA GLU A 42 -30.47 13.31 -17.49
C GLU A 42 -29.81 12.50 -16.37
N LYS A 43 -30.54 12.32 -15.26
CA LYS A 43 -29.99 11.80 -14.00
C LYS A 43 -29.29 10.45 -14.19
N TRP A 44 -29.90 9.52 -14.92
CA TRP A 44 -29.34 8.19 -15.13
C TRP A 44 -28.15 8.18 -16.08
N THR A 45 -28.14 9.08 -17.06
CA THR A 45 -27.01 9.31 -17.96
C THR A 45 -25.81 9.83 -17.19
N LYS A 46 -26.02 10.76 -16.24
CA LYS A 46 -24.96 11.27 -15.36
C LYS A 46 -24.41 10.16 -14.46
N VAL A 47 -25.30 9.36 -13.85
CA VAL A 47 -24.92 8.20 -13.03
C VAL A 47 -24.13 7.17 -13.84
N ASP A 48 -24.57 6.82 -15.05
CA ASP A 48 -23.87 5.85 -15.91
C ASP A 48 -22.45 6.30 -16.25
N ASN A 49 -22.29 7.58 -16.63
CA ASN A 49 -20.97 8.13 -16.94
C ASN A 49 -20.04 8.16 -15.71
N ILE A 50 -20.56 8.49 -14.52
CA ILE A 50 -19.79 8.42 -13.27
C ILE A 50 -19.35 6.98 -12.99
N CYS A 51 -20.26 6.01 -13.14
CA CYS A 51 -19.94 4.59 -12.97
C CYS A 51 -18.84 4.12 -13.94
N ARG A 52 -18.91 4.52 -15.22
CA ARG A 52 -17.89 4.23 -16.23
C ARG A 52 -16.54 4.83 -15.87
N TYR A 53 -16.53 6.09 -15.39
CA TYR A 53 -15.31 6.75 -14.96
C TYR A 53 -14.67 6.04 -13.76
N ILE A 54 -15.47 5.63 -12.77
CA ILE A 54 -14.98 4.85 -11.62
C ILE A 54 -14.37 3.51 -12.07
N LYS A 55 -14.98 2.82 -13.04
CA LYS A 55 -14.41 1.58 -13.59
C LYS A 55 -13.09 1.80 -14.33
N ASN A 56 -12.96 2.91 -15.04
CA ASN A 56 -11.68 3.29 -15.65
C ASN A 56 -10.61 3.51 -14.58
N LEU A 57 -10.92 4.25 -13.51
CA LEU A 57 -9.99 4.47 -12.40
C LEU A 57 -9.63 3.17 -11.66
N GLN A 58 -10.57 2.24 -11.48
CA GLN A 58 -10.29 0.93 -10.91
C GLN A 58 -9.31 0.13 -11.78
N SER A 59 -9.50 0.14 -13.10
CA SER A 59 -8.58 -0.50 -14.05
C SER A 59 -7.18 0.13 -13.99
N ASP A 60 -7.10 1.46 -13.96
CA ASP A 60 -5.82 2.17 -13.85
C ASP A 60 -5.12 1.85 -12.52
N MET A 61 -5.86 1.84 -11.41
CA MET A 61 -5.35 1.47 -10.09
C MET A 61 -4.79 0.04 -10.08
N GLU A 62 -5.48 -0.93 -10.68
CA GLU A 62 -5.02 -2.31 -10.78
C GLU A 62 -3.74 -2.42 -11.61
N GLN A 63 -3.67 -1.72 -12.75
CA GLN A 63 -2.46 -1.66 -13.58
C GLN A 63 -1.28 -1.05 -12.83
N TYR A 64 -1.50 0.06 -12.11
CA TYR A 64 -0.45 0.69 -11.30
C TYR A 64 0.03 -0.23 -10.19
N LYS A 65 -0.88 -0.92 -9.51
CA LYS A 65 -0.51 -1.88 -8.46
C LYS A 65 0.33 -3.01 -9.03
N GLU A 66 -0.06 -3.57 -10.18
CA GLU A 66 0.71 -4.62 -10.85
C GLU A 66 2.13 -4.13 -11.22
N GLU A 67 2.25 -2.92 -11.75
CA GLU A 67 3.56 -2.33 -12.06
C GLU A 67 4.41 -2.04 -10.81
N VAL A 68 3.80 -1.54 -9.73
CA VAL A 68 4.48 -1.36 -8.44
C VAL A 68 4.98 -2.69 -7.90
N ASP A 69 4.18 -3.75 -7.97
CA ASP A 69 4.58 -5.08 -7.52
C ASP A 69 5.75 -5.62 -8.36
N LYS A 70 5.71 -5.44 -9.69
CA LYS A 70 6.83 -5.79 -10.59
C LYS A 70 8.10 -5.02 -10.26
N LEU A 71 8.01 -3.71 -10.05
CA LEU A 71 9.15 -2.86 -9.71
C LEU A 71 9.73 -3.22 -8.34
N THR A 72 8.87 -3.50 -7.36
CA THR A 72 9.28 -3.95 -6.03
C THR A 72 10.00 -5.29 -6.10
N ALA A 73 9.47 -6.26 -6.86
CA ALA A 73 10.13 -7.55 -7.08
C ALA A 73 11.51 -7.41 -7.74
N ARG A 74 11.65 -6.49 -8.72
CA ARG A 74 12.93 -6.17 -9.34
C ARG A 74 13.91 -5.53 -8.35
N ALA A 75 13.44 -4.59 -7.52
CA ALA A 75 14.27 -3.95 -6.49
C ALA A 75 14.79 -4.96 -5.47
N VAL A 76 13.92 -5.87 -5.00
CA VAL A 76 14.30 -6.96 -4.09
C VAL A 76 15.32 -7.90 -4.74
N SER A 77 15.14 -8.22 -6.03
CA SER A 77 16.08 -9.08 -6.76
C SER A 77 17.46 -8.42 -6.92
N ALA A 78 17.49 -7.11 -7.22
CA ALA A 78 18.72 -6.34 -7.28
C ALA A 78 19.40 -6.29 -5.90
N GLN A 79 18.65 -6.08 -4.82
CA GLN A 79 19.17 -6.09 -3.45
C GLN A 79 19.81 -7.43 -3.11
N LYS A 80 19.14 -8.56 -3.39
CA LYS A 80 19.71 -9.90 -3.18
C LYS A 80 21.00 -10.10 -3.98
N LYS A 81 21.05 -9.62 -5.22
CA LYS A 81 22.26 -9.71 -6.06
C LYS A 81 23.40 -8.86 -5.51
N ILE A 82 23.11 -7.66 -5.02
CA ILE A 82 24.09 -6.81 -4.33
C ILE A 82 24.65 -7.54 -3.11
N ASP A 83 23.80 -8.14 -2.29
CA ASP A 83 24.23 -8.82 -1.07
C ASP A 83 25.06 -10.07 -1.38
N SER A 84 24.66 -10.86 -2.38
CA SER A 84 25.46 -12.00 -2.87
C SER A 84 26.84 -11.57 -3.40
N LEU A 85 26.92 -10.45 -4.12
CA LEU A 85 28.21 -9.91 -4.59
C LEU A 85 29.07 -9.37 -3.44
N LYS A 86 28.47 -8.76 -2.42
CA LYS A 86 29.18 -8.36 -1.20
C LYS A 86 29.74 -9.57 -0.46
N GLU A 87 28.96 -10.65 -0.36
CA GLU A 87 29.40 -11.89 0.28
C GLU A 87 30.54 -12.55 -0.50
N TYR A 88 30.44 -12.61 -1.83
CA TYR A 88 31.53 -13.05 -2.70
C TYR A 88 32.79 -12.22 -2.48
N LEU A 89 32.70 -10.89 -2.50
CA LEU A 89 33.84 -10.02 -2.22
C LEU A 89 34.40 -10.26 -0.81
N ALA A 90 33.56 -10.50 0.19
CA ALA A 90 34.00 -10.81 1.55
C ALA A 90 34.75 -12.15 1.64
N MET A 91 34.45 -13.13 0.80
CA MET A 91 35.21 -14.40 0.72
C MET A 91 36.60 -14.21 0.08
N HIS A 92 36.74 -13.25 -0.84
CA HIS A 92 37.99 -13.01 -1.57
C HIS A 92 38.89 -11.94 -0.95
N LEU A 93 38.36 -11.14 -0.03
CA LEU A 93 39.10 -10.10 0.67
C LEU A 93 39.47 -10.55 2.07
N GLU A 94 40.65 -10.16 2.54
CA GLU A 94 41.08 -10.48 3.90
C GLU A 94 40.25 -9.69 4.91
N ALA A 95 39.51 -10.41 5.75
CA ALA A 95 38.60 -9.83 6.73
C ALA A 95 39.35 -8.86 7.67
N GLY A 96 38.79 -7.66 7.84
CA GLY A 96 39.32 -6.65 8.75
C GLY A 96 40.43 -5.76 8.16
N LYS A 97 40.91 -6.02 6.93
CA LYS A 97 41.85 -5.13 6.24
C LYS A 97 41.13 -4.19 5.28
N LYS A 98 41.64 -2.96 5.19
CA LYS A 98 41.15 -1.97 4.23
C LYS A 98 41.52 -2.42 2.81
N ALA A 99 40.56 -2.39 1.90
CA ALA A 99 40.80 -2.62 0.48
C ALA A 99 40.20 -1.46 -0.31
N ASP A 100 41.04 -0.55 -0.80
CA ASP A 100 40.58 0.55 -1.64
C ASP A 100 40.88 0.22 -3.10
N VAL A 101 39.91 0.50 -3.96
CA VAL A 101 40.05 0.47 -5.42
C VAL A 101 39.72 1.85 -5.97
N PRO A 102 40.16 2.21 -7.20
CA PRO A 102 39.90 3.54 -7.76
C PRO A 102 38.41 3.93 -7.78
N SER A 103 37.50 2.95 -7.83
CA SER A 103 36.05 3.14 -7.87
C SER A 103 35.35 3.10 -6.50
N ALA A 104 35.99 2.61 -5.43
CA ALA A 104 35.32 2.39 -4.14
C ALA A 104 36.30 2.19 -2.97
N GLN A 105 35.85 2.53 -1.76
CA GLN A 105 36.54 2.19 -0.51
C GLN A 105 35.81 1.05 0.20
N ILE A 106 36.51 -0.06 0.47
CA ILE A 106 35.93 -1.20 1.18
C ILE A 106 36.40 -1.15 2.64
N ARG A 107 35.42 -1.04 3.54
CA ARG A 107 35.64 -0.98 4.99
C ARG A 107 34.85 -2.09 5.67
N TRP A 108 35.52 -2.78 6.59
CA TRP A 108 34.87 -3.73 7.46
C TRP A 108 34.30 -3.01 8.68
N ARG A 109 33.05 -3.32 9.03
CA ARG A 109 32.49 -2.95 10.33
C ARG A 109 32.40 -4.19 11.20
N LYS A 110 32.79 -4.07 12.47
CA LYS A 110 32.46 -5.11 13.45
C LYS A 110 30.97 -5.01 13.75
N SER A 111 30.28 -6.14 13.71
CA SER A 111 28.90 -6.26 14.18
C SER A 111 28.79 -7.48 15.06
N THR A 112 28.17 -7.32 16.22
CA THR A 112 27.93 -8.41 17.15
C THR A 112 26.49 -8.85 16.99
N VAL A 113 26.27 -10.11 16.64
CA VAL A 113 24.95 -10.72 16.55
C VAL A 113 24.84 -11.77 17.64
N VAL A 114 23.75 -11.74 18.40
CA VAL A 114 23.46 -12.79 19.39
C VAL A 114 22.95 -14.00 18.60
N SER A 115 23.77 -15.05 18.52
CA SER A 115 23.34 -16.34 17.96
C SER A 115 22.59 -17.12 19.04
N ILE A 116 21.33 -17.45 18.77
CA ILE A 116 20.47 -18.24 19.65
C ILE A 116 20.21 -19.59 18.98
N PRO A 117 21.07 -20.60 19.19
CA PRO A 117 20.88 -21.92 18.61
C PRO A 117 19.77 -22.72 19.30
N ASP A 118 19.45 -22.42 20.55
CA ASP A 118 18.35 -23.05 21.31
C ASP A 118 17.67 -22.03 22.24
N GLU A 119 16.50 -21.56 21.83
CA GLU A 119 15.69 -20.62 22.60
C GLU A 119 15.22 -21.20 23.93
N LYS A 120 15.01 -22.52 24.06
CA LYS A 120 14.45 -23.14 25.28
C LYS A 120 15.44 -23.13 26.45
N ARG A 121 16.72 -22.99 26.16
CA ARG A 121 17.78 -22.87 27.17
C ARG A 121 18.01 -21.44 27.64
N ILE A 122 17.37 -20.46 27.00
CA ILE A 122 17.48 -19.07 27.40
C ILE A 122 16.64 -18.85 28.67
N PRO A 123 17.25 -18.36 29.76
CA PRO A 123 16.51 -18.01 30.98
C PRO A 123 15.40 -16.99 30.69
N MET A 124 14.26 -17.10 31.40
CA MET A 124 13.12 -16.18 31.22
C MET A 124 13.50 -14.69 31.34
N GLY A 125 14.56 -14.34 32.07
CA GLY A 125 15.04 -12.96 32.19
C GLY A 125 15.52 -12.32 30.87
N PHE A 126 15.81 -13.11 29.84
CA PHE A 126 16.19 -12.63 28.50
C PHE A 126 15.06 -12.79 27.46
N MET A 127 13.91 -13.33 27.88
CA MET A 127 12.75 -13.52 27.01
C MET A 127 11.86 -12.29 27.05
N LYS A 128 11.45 -11.79 25.88
CA LYS A 128 10.42 -10.75 25.77
C LYS A 128 9.08 -11.41 25.49
N GLN A 129 8.16 -11.37 26.47
CA GLN A 129 6.79 -11.80 26.24
C GLN A 129 6.04 -10.73 25.45
N VAL A 130 5.53 -11.10 24.27
CA VAL A 130 4.67 -10.24 23.46
C VAL A 130 3.24 -10.74 23.59
N ILE A 131 2.50 -10.20 24.56
CA ILE A 131 1.06 -10.45 24.70
C ILE A 131 0.34 -9.34 23.95
N THR A 132 -0.25 -9.68 22.81
CA THR A 132 -1.05 -8.73 22.02
C THR A 132 -2.52 -9.06 22.18
N THR A 133 -3.24 -8.25 22.95
CA THR A 133 -4.70 -8.33 23.08
C THR A 133 -5.33 -7.37 22.07
N LYS A 134 -6.06 -7.91 21.11
CA LYS A 134 -6.81 -7.13 20.11
C LYS A 134 -8.30 -7.44 20.22
N PRO A 135 -9.19 -6.45 20.11
CA PRO A 135 -10.62 -6.70 20.03
C PRO A 135 -10.93 -7.58 18.81
N ASP A 136 -11.62 -8.70 19.03
CA ASP A 136 -12.13 -9.53 17.95
C ASP A 136 -13.41 -8.91 17.41
N LYS A 137 -13.28 -8.15 16.33
CA LYS A 137 -14.41 -7.45 15.70
C LYS A 137 -15.46 -8.41 15.14
N ILE A 138 -15.11 -9.66 14.81
CA ILE A 138 -16.05 -10.64 14.27
C ILE A 138 -16.95 -11.13 15.41
N LEU A 139 -16.35 -11.61 16.50
CA LEU A 139 -17.10 -12.05 17.68
C LEU A 139 -17.95 -10.91 18.26
N ILE A 140 -17.40 -9.70 18.35
CA ILE A 140 -18.14 -8.53 18.84
C ILE A 140 -19.34 -8.24 17.94
N LYS A 141 -19.16 -8.28 16.61
CA LYS A 141 -20.25 -8.05 15.65
C LYS A 141 -21.33 -9.14 15.76
N ASP A 142 -20.95 -10.39 15.95
CA ASP A 142 -21.88 -11.51 16.07
C ASP A 142 -22.68 -11.45 17.38
N CYS A 143 -22.02 -11.12 18.51
CA CYS A 143 -22.69 -10.87 19.79
C CYS A 143 -23.69 -9.70 19.71
N LEU A 144 -23.28 -8.57 19.12
CA LEU A 144 -24.15 -7.41 18.94
C LEU A 144 -25.35 -7.73 18.03
N ARG A 145 -25.16 -8.55 16.98
CA ARG A 145 -26.25 -9.03 16.11
C ARG A 145 -27.20 -10.00 16.81
N ALA A 146 -26.69 -10.80 17.74
CA ALA A 146 -27.49 -11.71 18.56
C ALA A 146 -28.27 -10.99 19.68
N GLY A 147 -28.23 -9.65 19.75
CA GLY A 147 -28.92 -8.85 20.76
C GLY A 147 -28.18 -8.77 22.10
N GLN A 148 -26.94 -9.25 22.19
CA GLN A 148 -26.11 -9.12 23.38
C GLN A 148 -25.36 -7.78 23.36
N THR A 149 -25.30 -7.10 24.50
CA THR A 149 -24.54 -5.85 24.64
C THR A 149 -23.07 -6.14 24.90
N VAL A 150 -22.18 -5.59 24.08
CA VAL A 150 -20.73 -5.59 24.33
C VAL A 150 -20.30 -4.19 24.78
N PRO A 151 -19.86 -3.99 26.03
CA PRO A 151 -19.40 -2.68 26.50
C PRO A 151 -18.27 -2.13 25.61
N GLY A 152 -18.45 -0.90 25.11
CA GLY A 152 -17.48 -0.23 24.24
C GLY A 152 -17.59 -0.57 22.75
N ALA A 153 -18.61 -1.31 22.32
CA ALA A 153 -18.88 -1.56 20.91
C ALA A 153 -20.36 -1.33 20.55
N THR A 154 -20.59 -0.67 19.42
CA THR A 154 -21.92 -0.40 18.87
C THR A 154 -21.98 -0.85 17.41
N LEU A 155 -23.17 -1.25 16.96
CA LEU A 155 -23.40 -1.55 15.56
C LEU A 155 -23.86 -0.26 14.85
N GLU A 156 -23.07 0.21 13.89
CA GLU A 156 -23.47 1.30 12.99
C GLU A 156 -23.85 0.71 11.62
N GLU A 157 -25.06 0.97 11.15
CA GLU A 157 -25.47 0.66 9.79
C GLU A 157 -25.01 1.76 8.83
N LYS A 158 -24.20 1.38 7.83
CA LYS A 158 -23.73 2.28 6.78
C LYS A 158 -24.15 1.71 5.43
N GLN A 159 -24.70 2.57 4.58
CA GLN A 159 -24.96 2.23 3.19
C GLN A 159 -23.66 2.46 2.40
N ASN A 160 -23.07 1.38 1.91
CA ASN A 160 -21.85 1.44 1.11
C ASN A 160 -22.23 1.29 -0.37
N LEU A 161 -21.78 2.24 -1.20
CA LEU A 161 -21.91 2.15 -2.64
C LEU A 161 -20.91 1.11 -3.18
N SER A 162 -21.39 0.15 -3.97
CA SER A 162 -20.55 -0.83 -4.66
C SER A 162 -20.82 -0.73 -6.16
N ILE A 163 -19.76 -0.52 -6.93
CA ILE A 163 -19.81 -0.54 -8.40
C ILE A 163 -19.12 -1.81 -8.88
N LYS A 164 -19.83 -2.63 -9.66
CA LYS A 164 -19.34 -3.87 -10.27
C LYS A 164 -19.41 -3.75 -11.77
#